data_AF-A0A074T9I2-F1
#
_entry.id   AF-A0A074T9I2-F1
#
_cell.length_a   1.000
_cell.length_b   1.000
_cell.length_c   1.000
_cell.angle_alpha   90.00
_cell.angle_beta   90.00
_cell.angle_gamma   90.00
#
_symmetry.space_group_name_H-M   'P 1'
#
loop_
_entity.id
_entity.type
_entity.pdbx_description
1 polymer ?
#
loop_
_entity_poly.entity_id
_entity_poly.type
_entity_poly.pdbx_seq_one_letter_code
_entity_poly.pdbx_strand_id
1 'polypeptide(L)'
;MTVNAALSGSIFTNALSGNSYASVAAASGNTGSATILATGIGNTAAAIAFQQSSTPVTLSFASSANGAMTYTAISGSATLASGVVNTSDGATPTISVDGVQLTLSGAPANGDSFAVKPSRPQSIFAMVKGIQQALAAPGTTPAARALTRQKIGNALGSIVQYQHKLSGASGKAGVILQATRSAATANAQGSTRAQSNASDLVSADMPKVLTELQDRSATLQAAMKAFSVASQLSLFKYL
;
A
#
# COMPACT_ATOMS: atom_id res chain seq x y z
N MET A 1 8.01 11.44 -13.89
CA MET A 1 7.40 11.84 -12.60
C MET A 1 6.38 10.76 -12.24
N THR A 2 6.73 9.81 -11.37
CA THR A 2 5.77 8.80 -10.91
C THR A 2 4.79 9.47 -9.97
N VAL A 3 3.59 9.79 -10.47
CA VAL A 3 2.48 10.23 -9.62
C VAL A 3 2.31 9.18 -8.53
N ASN A 4 2.42 9.61 -7.28
CA ASN A 4 2.33 8.75 -6.12
C ASN A 4 1.10 7.83 -6.27
N ALA A 5 1.27 6.52 -6.14
CA ALA A 5 0.21 5.53 -6.36
C ALA A 5 -1.04 5.81 -5.49
N ALA A 6 -0.85 6.50 -4.36
CA ALA A 6 -1.93 7.00 -3.50
C ALA A 6 -2.80 8.09 -4.17
N LEU A 7 -2.20 9.00 -4.96
CA LEU A 7 -2.90 10.07 -5.67
C LEU A 7 -3.63 9.60 -6.94
N SER A 8 -3.24 8.46 -7.51
CA SER A 8 -3.84 7.93 -8.74
C SER A 8 -5.06 7.02 -8.50
N GLY A 9 -5.52 6.86 -7.25
CA GLY A 9 -6.62 5.94 -6.89
C GLY A 9 -6.29 4.45 -7.04
N SER A 10 -5.08 4.11 -7.49
CA SER A 10 -4.63 2.73 -7.77
C SER A 10 -4.71 1.80 -6.55
N ILE A 11 -4.66 2.36 -5.35
CA ILE A 11 -4.85 1.65 -4.09
C ILE A 11 -6.26 1.04 -3.97
N PHE A 12 -7.26 1.64 -4.61
CA PHE A 12 -8.66 1.20 -4.59
C PHE A 12 -9.05 0.37 -5.83
N THR A 13 -8.23 0.35 -6.88
CA THR A 13 -8.58 -0.29 -8.16
C THR A 13 -7.75 -1.52 -8.51
N ASN A 14 -6.65 -1.79 -7.77
CA ASN A 14 -5.67 -2.78 -8.16
C ASN A 14 -5.35 -3.79 -7.04
N ALA A 15 -6.28 -4.13 -6.13
CA ALA A 15 -6.01 -5.14 -5.10
C ALA A 15 -6.28 -6.55 -5.65
N LEU A 16 -5.49 -7.53 -5.20
CA LEU A 16 -5.65 -8.92 -5.63
C LEU A 16 -6.93 -9.52 -5.05
N SER A 17 -7.61 -10.35 -5.83
CA SER A 17 -8.77 -11.12 -5.38
C SER A 17 -8.41 -12.28 -4.46
N GLY A 18 -9.33 -12.67 -3.57
CA GLY A 18 -9.16 -13.83 -2.69
C GLY A 18 -7.97 -13.69 -1.74
N ASN A 19 -7.19 -14.74 -1.56
CA ASN A 19 -6.07 -14.78 -0.60
C ASN A 19 -4.72 -14.30 -1.18
N SER A 20 -4.74 -13.51 -2.27
CA SER A 20 -3.58 -13.08 -3.08
C SER A 20 -2.90 -14.14 -3.94
N TYR A 21 -3.22 -15.42 -3.77
CA TYR A 21 -2.72 -16.51 -4.60
C TYR A 21 -3.82 -17.21 -5.40
N ALA A 22 -5.02 -17.29 -4.83
CA ALA A 22 -6.16 -17.88 -5.50
C ALA A 22 -7.47 -17.18 -5.14
N SER A 23 -8.41 -17.26 -6.08
CA SER A 23 -9.83 -16.97 -5.90
C SER A 23 -10.65 -18.14 -6.44
N VAL A 24 -11.73 -18.49 -5.73
CA VAL A 24 -12.53 -19.68 -6.06
C VAL A 24 -13.92 -19.27 -6.55
N ALA A 25 -14.33 -19.69 -7.73
CA ALA A 25 -15.67 -19.44 -8.26
C ALA A 25 -16.46 -20.75 -8.33
N ALA A 26 -17.66 -20.77 -7.75
CA ALA A 26 -18.58 -21.89 -7.92
C ALA A 26 -19.29 -21.81 -9.28
N ALA A 27 -19.49 -22.94 -9.95
CA ALA A 27 -20.27 -23.00 -11.18
C ALA A 27 -21.77 -22.78 -10.90
N SER A 28 -22.47 -22.11 -11.82
CA SER A 28 -23.90 -21.80 -11.66
C SER A 28 -24.81 -23.04 -11.69
N GLY A 29 -24.31 -24.15 -12.22
CA GLY A 29 -25.02 -25.44 -12.28
C GLY A 29 -24.91 -26.27 -10.99
N ASN A 30 -24.20 -25.79 -9.96
CA ASN A 30 -24.06 -26.53 -8.72
C ASN A 30 -25.41 -26.69 -8.02
N THR A 31 -25.67 -27.88 -7.51
CA THR A 31 -26.93 -28.26 -6.83
C THR A 31 -26.71 -28.55 -5.34
N GLY A 32 -25.47 -28.76 -4.92
CA GLY A 32 -25.10 -28.94 -3.52
C GLY A 32 -25.06 -27.63 -2.73
N SER A 33 -24.82 -27.76 -1.42
CA SER A 33 -24.68 -26.64 -0.48
C SER A 33 -23.23 -26.27 -0.19
N ALA A 34 -22.28 -26.85 -0.94
CA ALA A 34 -20.85 -26.65 -0.77
C ALA A 34 -20.39 -25.23 -1.11
N THR A 35 -19.44 -24.75 -0.31
CA THR A 35 -18.69 -23.52 -0.50
C THR A 35 -17.21 -23.81 -0.29
N ILE A 36 -16.34 -23.11 -1.01
CA ILE A 36 -14.90 -23.35 -0.98
C ILE A 36 -14.17 -22.02 -0.85
N LEU A 37 -13.32 -21.92 0.17
CA LEU A 37 -12.51 -20.74 0.42
C LEU A 37 -11.02 -21.11 0.33
N ALA A 38 -10.23 -20.26 -0.31
CA ALA A 38 -8.78 -20.38 -0.25
C ALA A 38 -8.30 -19.81 1.08
N THR A 39 -8.02 -20.69 2.05
CA THR A 39 -7.76 -20.33 3.45
C THR A 39 -6.28 -20.31 3.81
N GLY A 40 -5.42 -20.92 2.99
CA GLY A 40 -3.99 -20.98 3.30
C GLY A 40 -3.11 -21.37 2.13
N ILE A 41 -1.83 -21.53 2.44
CA ILE A 41 -0.77 -21.95 1.52
C ILE A 41 -0.11 -23.17 2.15
N GLY A 42 -0.16 -24.31 1.48
CA GLY A 42 0.51 -25.55 1.89
C GLY A 42 1.94 -25.64 1.38
N ASN A 43 2.21 -25.06 0.20
CA ASN A 43 3.55 -24.97 -0.38
C ASN A 43 3.72 -23.63 -1.09
N THR A 44 4.61 -22.79 -0.56
CA THR A 44 4.82 -21.43 -1.07
C THR A 44 5.37 -21.40 -2.50
N ALA A 45 6.31 -22.28 -2.85
CA ALA A 45 6.90 -22.29 -4.19
C ALA A 45 5.87 -22.68 -5.26
N ALA A 46 5.07 -23.71 -4.98
CA ALA A 46 3.99 -24.13 -5.87
C ALA A 46 2.89 -23.05 -5.98
N ALA A 47 2.51 -22.42 -4.86
CA ALA A 47 1.51 -21.36 -4.87
C ALA A 47 1.96 -20.11 -5.66
N ILE A 48 3.26 -19.75 -5.59
CA ILE A 48 3.82 -18.68 -6.41
C ILE A 48 3.78 -19.07 -7.90
N ALA A 49 4.16 -20.31 -8.24
CA ALA A 49 4.09 -20.78 -9.63
C ALA A 49 2.65 -20.77 -10.17
N PHE A 50 1.68 -21.19 -9.35
CA PHE A 50 0.26 -21.12 -9.68
C PHE A 50 -0.22 -19.69 -9.91
N GLN A 51 0.14 -18.77 -9.02
CA GLN A 51 -0.23 -17.36 -9.12
C GLN A 51 0.31 -16.69 -10.41
N GLN A 52 1.47 -17.14 -10.89
CA GLN A 52 2.07 -16.70 -12.15
C GLN A 52 1.45 -17.39 -13.38
N SER A 53 0.87 -18.58 -13.20
CA SER A 53 0.14 -19.28 -14.25
C SER A 53 -1.15 -18.55 -14.63
N SER A 54 -1.65 -18.82 -15.83
CA SER A 54 -2.98 -18.38 -16.30
C SER A 54 -4.00 -19.52 -16.38
N THR A 55 -3.58 -20.76 -16.09
CA THR A 55 -4.45 -21.93 -16.15
C THR A 55 -5.30 -22.03 -14.87
N PRO A 56 -6.64 -22.00 -14.97
CA PRO A 56 -7.49 -22.26 -13.82
C PRO A 56 -7.47 -23.75 -13.48
N VAL A 57 -7.54 -24.07 -12.20
CA VAL A 57 -7.83 -25.43 -11.74
C VAL A 57 -9.33 -25.61 -11.62
N THR A 58 -9.85 -26.68 -12.19
CA THR A 58 -11.24 -27.09 -12.00
C THR A 58 -11.29 -28.20 -10.97
N LEU A 59 -11.98 -27.94 -9.87
CA LEU A 59 -12.27 -28.90 -8.81
C LEU A 59 -13.70 -29.42 -9.02
N SER A 60 -13.82 -30.69 -9.39
CA SER A 60 -15.10 -31.34 -9.65
C SER A 60 -15.41 -32.36 -8.56
N PHE A 61 -16.69 -32.47 -8.20
CA PHE A 61 -17.20 -33.41 -7.21
C PHE A 61 -18.06 -34.47 -7.87
N ALA A 62 -17.84 -35.72 -7.51
CA ALA A 62 -18.57 -36.85 -8.06
C ALA A 62 -18.90 -37.89 -6.97
N SER A 63 -20.06 -38.52 -7.11
CA SER A 63 -20.40 -39.71 -6.33
C SER A 63 -19.63 -40.90 -6.87
N SER A 64 -18.86 -41.55 -6.01
CA SER A 64 -18.27 -42.86 -6.31
C SER A 64 -19.36 -43.94 -6.34
N ALA A 65 -19.05 -45.07 -6.98
CA ALA A 65 -19.92 -46.26 -7.02
C ALA A 65 -20.27 -46.78 -5.62
N ASN A 66 -19.42 -46.50 -4.62
CA ASN A 66 -19.62 -46.88 -3.23
C ASN A 66 -20.46 -45.87 -2.42
N GLY A 67 -21.04 -44.85 -3.07
CA GLY A 67 -21.82 -43.78 -2.43
C GLY A 67 -21.01 -42.69 -1.74
N ALA A 68 -19.69 -42.81 -1.68
CA ALA A 68 -18.81 -41.79 -1.11
C ALA A 68 -18.62 -40.61 -2.08
N MET A 69 -18.60 -39.38 -1.56
CA MET A 69 -18.23 -38.20 -2.36
C MET A 69 -16.72 -38.18 -2.60
N THR A 70 -16.34 -37.94 -3.84
CA THR A 70 -14.94 -37.79 -4.26
C THR A 70 -14.75 -36.44 -4.95
N TYR A 71 -13.54 -35.91 -4.87
CA TYR A 71 -13.13 -34.72 -5.61
C TYR A 71 -12.01 -35.07 -6.58
N THR A 72 -11.95 -34.32 -7.68
CA THR A 72 -10.82 -34.35 -8.61
C THR A 72 -10.49 -32.92 -9.01
N ALA A 73 -9.23 -32.53 -8.84
CA ALA A 73 -8.68 -31.24 -9.20
C ALA A 73 -7.85 -31.38 -10.47
N ILE A 74 -8.26 -30.70 -11.54
CA ILE A 74 -7.65 -30.78 -12.86
C ILE A 74 -7.17 -29.40 -13.28
N SER A 75 -5.92 -29.31 -13.76
CA SER A 75 -5.36 -28.11 -14.38
C SER A 75 -4.99 -28.44 -15.83
N GLY A 76 -5.72 -27.85 -16.78
CA GLY A 76 -5.61 -28.25 -18.20
C GLY A 76 -5.98 -29.72 -18.39
N SER A 77 -5.00 -30.55 -18.75
CA SER A 77 -5.15 -32.01 -18.92
C SER A 77 -4.55 -32.83 -17.78
N ALA A 78 -3.92 -32.18 -16.78
CA ALA A 78 -3.25 -32.86 -15.68
C ALA A 78 -4.14 -32.92 -14.43
N THR A 79 -4.26 -34.10 -13.83
CA THR A 79 -4.87 -34.28 -12.51
C THR A 79 -3.84 -33.92 -11.45
N LEU A 80 -4.15 -32.89 -10.65
CA LEU A 80 -3.26 -32.39 -9.59
C LEU A 80 -3.50 -33.08 -8.26
N ALA A 81 -4.77 -33.33 -7.95
CA ALA A 81 -5.18 -33.97 -6.71
C ALA A 81 -6.51 -34.69 -6.92
N SER A 82 -6.71 -35.79 -6.21
CA SER A 82 -7.98 -36.48 -6.13
C SER A 82 -8.08 -37.17 -4.79
N GLY A 83 -9.28 -37.29 -4.26
CA GLY A 83 -9.48 -37.98 -2.99
C GLY A 83 -10.95 -38.07 -2.59
N VAL A 84 -11.19 -38.70 -1.45
CA VAL A 84 -12.51 -38.79 -0.84
C VAL A 84 -12.77 -37.50 -0.06
N VAL A 85 -13.95 -36.94 -0.21
CA VAL A 85 -14.41 -35.79 0.56
C VAL A 85 -15.12 -36.33 1.80
N ASN A 86 -14.52 -36.13 2.97
CA ASN A 86 -15.17 -36.47 4.23
C ASN A 86 -15.87 -35.23 4.79
N THR A 87 -17.18 -35.13 4.58
CA THR A 87 -18.04 -34.07 5.13
C THR A 87 -18.86 -34.54 6.34
N SER A 88 -18.52 -35.68 6.94
CA SER A 88 -19.23 -36.21 8.10
C SER A 88 -19.11 -35.26 9.31
N ASP A 89 -20.18 -35.15 10.11
CA ASP A 89 -20.25 -34.39 11.38
C ASP A 89 -19.77 -32.92 11.33
N GLY A 90 -19.97 -32.24 10.20
CA GLY A 90 -19.58 -30.82 10.07
C GLY A 90 -18.07 -30.61 9.96
N ALA A 91 -17.31 -31.66 9.65
CA ALA A 91 -15.92 -31.54 9.28
C ALA A 91 -15.75 -30.58 8.08
N THR A 92 -14.70 -29.77 8.13
CA THR A 92 -14.31 -28.84 7.07
C THR A 92 -13.06 -29.35 6.36
N PRO A 93 -13.21 -30.30 5.41
CA PRO A 93 -12.04 -30.92 4.80
C PRO A 93 -11.23 -29.88 4.04
N THR A 94 -9.91 -30.02 4.15
CA THR A 94 -8.95 -29.20 3.41
C THR A 94 -8.47 -29.97 2.18
N ILE A 95 -8.37 -29.28 1.06
CA ILE A 95 -7.89 -29.79 -0.22
C ILE A 95 -6.70 -28.93 -0.63
N SER A 96 -5.54 -29.55 -0.82
CA SER A 96 -4.34 -28.86 -1.30
C SER A 96 -4.27 -28.99 -2.83
N VAL A 97 -4.17 -27.87 -3.54
CA VAL A 97 -4.02 -27.85 -4.99
C VAL A 97 -2.98 -26.82 -5.40
N ASP A 98 -1.97 -27.23 -6.16
CA ASP A 98 -0.85 -26.37 -6.58
C ASP A 98 -0.26 -25.52 -5.44
N GLY A 99 -0.16 -26.10 -4.24
CA GLY A 99 0.36 -25.41 -3.05
C GLY A 99 -0.62 -24.48 -2.34
N VAL A 100 -1.83 -24.27 -2.86
CA VAL A 100 -2.91 -23.52 -2.20
C VAL A 100 -3.79 -24.47 -1.39
N GLN A 101 -4.09 -24.13 -0.14
CA GLN A 101 -5.04 -24.85 0.68
C GLN A 101 -6.44 -24.26 0.53
N LEU A 102 -7.38 -25.14 0.19
CA LEU A 102 -8.80 -24.86 0.02
C LEU A 102 -9.56 -25.52 1.17
N THR A 103 -10.42 -24.78 1.85
CA THR A 103 -11.33 -25.33 2.85
C THR A 103 -12.72 -25.46 2.26
N LEU A 104 -13.27 -26.67 2.28
CA LEU A 104 -14.65 -26.94 1.90
C LEU A 104 -15.57 -26.77 3.11
N SER A 105 -16.75 -26.23 2.90
CA SER A 105 -17.81 -26.15 3.92
C SER A 105 -19.17 -26.43 3.27
N GLY A 106 -20.01 -27.21 3.95
CA GLY A 106 -21.28 -27.71 3.40
C GLY A 106 -21.10 -29.00 2.60
N ALA A 107 -22.20 -29.50 2.02
CA ALA A 107 -22.22 -30.78 1.32
C ALA A 107 -22.26 -30.56 -0.21
N PRO A 108 -21.25 -31.01 -0.97
CA PRO A 108 -21.28 -30.98 -2.43
C PRO A 108 -22.22 -32.07 -2.96
N ALA A 109 -22.85 -31.81 -4.10
CA ALA A 109 -23.64 -32.79 -4.85
C ALA A 109 -22.83 -33.35 -6.03
N ASN A 110 -23.29 -34.49 -6.57
CA ASN A 110 -22.69 -35.08 -7.75
C ASN A 110 -22.79 -34.13 -8.95
N GLY A 111 -21.66 -33.85 -9.60
CA GLY A 111 -21.57 -32.93 -10.73
C GLY A 111 -21.27 -31.48 -10.34
N ASP A 112 -21.19 -31.16 -9.04
CA ASP A 112 -20.77 -29.82 -8.60
C ASP A 112 -19.32 -29.54 -9.01
N SER A 113 -19.04 -28.30 -9.42
CA SER A 113 -17.69 -27.87 -9.80
C SER A 113 -17.35 -26.47 -9.33
N PHE A 114 -16.06 -26.26 -9.06
CA PHE A 114 -15.49 -25.00 -8.60
C PHE A 114 -14.22 -24.70 -9.39
N ALA A 115 -14.10 -23.48 -9.90
CA ALA A 115 -12.91 -23.00 -10.58
C ALA A 115 -12.03 -22.24 -9.59
N VAL A 116 -10.85 -22.78 -9.31
CA VAL A 116 -9.79 -22.08 -8.57
C VAL A 116 -8.91 -21.37 -9.59
N LYS A 117 -8.92 -20.04 -9.52
CA LYS A 117 -8.21 -19.16 -10.44
C LYS A 117 -7.08 -18.44 -9.70
N PRO A 118 -5.94 -18.20 -10.35
CA PRO A 118 -4.93 -17.27 -9.85
C PRO A 118 -5.56 -15.93 -9.51
N SER A 119 -5.14 -15.32 -8.40
CA SER A 119 -5.64 -14.02 -7.98
C SER A 119 -5.32 -12.95 -9.02
N ARG A 120 -6.32 -12.15 -9.38
CA ARG A 120 -6.13 -11.04 -10.33
C ARG A 120 -6.52 -9.72 -9.68
N PRO A 121 -5.97 -8.59 -10.17
CA PRO A 121 -6.40 -7.30 -9.68
C PRO A 121 -7.87 -7.05 -9.94
N GLN A 122 -8.53 -6.50 -8.93
CA GLN A 122 -9.90 -6.02 -8.99
C GLN A 122 -10.02 -4.67 -8.28
N SER A 123 -11.15 -4.01 -8.48
CA SER A 123 -11.51 -2.76 -7.81
C SER A 123 -12.44 -3.00 -6.63
N ILE A 124 -12.29 -2.18 -5.58
CA ILE A 124 -13.14 -2.24 -4.38
C ILE A 124 -14.59 -1.95 -4.75
N PHE A 125 -14.83 -1.10 -5.75
CA PHE A 125 -16.16 -0.77 -6.23
C PHE A 125 -16.82 -1.96 -6.93
N ALA A 126 -16.04 -2.71 -7.73
CA ALA A 126 -16.52 -3.94 -8.37
C ALA A 126 -16.85 -5.02 -7.33
N MET A 127 -16.03 -5.13 -6.29
CA MET A 127 -16.25 -6.05 -5.17
C MET A 127 -17.52 -5.68 -4.38
N VAL A 128 -17.70 -4.41 -4.00
CA VAL A 128 -18.90 -3.92 -3.29
C VAL A 128 -20.15 -4.12 -4.15
N LYS A 129 -20.09 -3.83 -5.45
CA LYS A 129 -21.17 -4.12 -6.40
C LYS A 129 -21.50 -5.62 -6.43
N GLY A 130 -20.49 -6.48 -6.42
CA GLY A 130 -20.66 -7.94 -6.37
C GLY A 130 -21.35 -8.42 -5.09
N ILE A 131 -20.99 -7.85 -3.93
CA ILE A 131 -21.67 -8.12 -2.64
C ILE A 131 -23.13 -7.65 -2.70
N GLN A 132 -23.37 -6.43 -3.15
CA GLN A 132 -24.72 -5.88 -3.26
C GLN A 132 -25.60 -6.74 -4.17
N GLN A 133 -25.09 -7.16 -5.32
CA GLN A 133 -25.82 -8.06 -6.23
C GLN A 133 -26.10 -9.43 -5.61
N ALA A 134 -25.14 -9.98 -4.87
CA ALA A 134 -25.32 -11.27 -4.19
C ALA A 134 -26.36 -11.21 -3.06
N LEU A 135 -26.46 -10.06 -2.37
CA LEU A 135 -27.41 -9.82 -1.28
C LEU A 135 -28.79 -9.34 -1.76
N ALA A 136 -28.89 -8.74 -2.95
CA ALA A 136 -30.17 -8.25 -3.48
C ALA A 136 -31.12 -9.39 -3.89
N ALA A 137 -30.57 -10.54 -4.29
CA ALA A 137 -31.34 -11.71 -4.67
C ALA A 137 -30.69 -12.98 -4.10
N PRO A 138 -30.74 -13.19 -2.77
CA PRO A 138 -30.26 -14.41 -2.17
C PRO A 138 -31.23 -15.52 -2.57
N GLY A 139 -30.78 -16.45 -3.41
CA GLY A 139 -31.69 -17.46 -3.94
C GLY A 139 -32.33 -18.31 -2.83
N THR A 140 -33.45 -18.93 -3.15
CA THR A 140 -34.32 -19.60 -2.16
C THR A 140 -33.88 -21.03 -1.87
N THR A 141 -33.18 -21.68 -2.80
CA THR A 141 -32.70 -23.06 -2.64
C THR A 141 -31.37 -23.12 -1.86
N PRO A 142 -31.05 -24.26 -1.22
CA PRO A 142 -29.76 -24.44 -0.55
C PRO A 142 -28.56 -24.15 -1.47
N ALA A 143 -28.64 -24.60 -2.73
CA ALA A 143 -27.62 -24.35 -3.75
C ALA A 143 -27.44 -22.87 -4.06
N ALA A 144 -28.54 -22.15 -4.29
CA ALA A 144 -28.47 -20.73 -4.60
C ALA A 144 -27.96 -19.90 -3.39
N ARG A 145 -28.31 -20.31 -2.16
CA ARG A 145 -27.73 -19.73 -0.94
C ARG A 145 -26.23 -20.01 -0.83
N ALA A 146 -25.78 -21.22 -1.18
CA ALA A 146 -24.35 -21.55 -1.22
C ALA A 146 -23.59 -20.72 -2.25
N LEU A 147 -24.15 -20.49 -3.44
CA LEU A 147 -23.59 -19.58 -4.44
C LEU A 147 -23.47 -18.14 -3.92
N THR A 148 -24.50 -17.63 -3.23
CA THR A 148 -24.43 -16.31 -2.59
C THR A 148 -23.35 -16.27 -1.50
N ARG A 149 -23.26 -17.28 -0.64
CA ARG A 149 -22.23 -17.40 0.39
C ARG A 149 -20.83 -17.47 -0.20
N GLN A 150 -20.63 -18.21 -1.29
CA GLN A 150 -19.37 -18.28 -2.02
C GLN A 150 -18.92 -16.89 -2.49
N LYS A 151 -19.82 -16.13 -3.13
CA LYS A 151 -19.53 -14.77 -3.62
C LYS A 151 -19.14 -13.84 -2.47
N ILE A 152 -19.88 -13.87 -1.36
CA ILE A 152 -19.61 -13.05 -0.18
C ILE A 152 -18.28 -13.46 0.46
N GLY A 153 -18.02 -14.76 0.63
CA GLY A 153 -16.78 -15.26 1.21
C GLY A 153 -15.54 -14.85 0.42
N ASN A 154 -15.60 -14.90 -0.92
CA ASN A 154 -14.53 -14.38 -1.78
C ASN A 154 -14.31 -12.87 -1.62
N ALA A 155 -15.40 -12.11 -1.49
CA ALA A 155 -15.32 -10.67 -1.32
C ALA A 155 -14.70 -10.31 0.05
N LEU A 156 -15.08 -11.03 1.12
CA LEU A 156 -14.47 -10.91 2.44
C LEU A 156 -12.97 -11.22 2.43
N GLY A 157 -12.56 -12.31 1.76
CA GLY A 157 -11.14 -12.61 1.57
C GLY A 157 -10.39 -11.48 0.84
N SER A 158 -11.05 -10.84 -0.12
CA SER A 158 -10.48 -9.73 -0.88
C SER A 158 -10.38 -8.43 -0.06
N ILE A 159 -11.29 -8.18 0.89
CA ILE A 159 -11.27 -7.01 1.78
C ILE A 159 -9.97 -6.94 2.59
N VAL A 160 -9.49 -8.09 3.07
CA VAL A 160 -8.21 -8.17 3.79
C VAL A 160 -7.06 -7.61 2.92
N GLN A 161 -7.08 -7.85 1.61
CA GLN A 161 -6.04 -7.34 0.70
C GLN A 161 -6.10 -5.83 0.52
N TYR A 162 -7.30 -5.24 0.49
CA TYR A 162 -7.44 -3.79 0.47
C TYR A 162 -6.91 -3.15 1.75
N GLN A 163 -7.18 -3.76 2.91
CA GLN A 163 -6.66 -3.27 4.20
C GLN A 163 -5.12 -3.26 4.21
N HIS A 164 -4.48 -4.32 3.70
CA HIS A 164 -3.02 -4.39 3.60
C HIS A 164 -2.47 -3.31 2.65
N LYS A 165 -3.12 -3.10 1.50
CA LYS A 165 -2.72 -2.02 0.56
C LYS A 165 -2.88 -0.63 1.17
N LEU A 166 -3.98 -0.37 1.85
CA LEU A 166 -4.23 0.91 2.50
C LEU A 166 -3.21 1.17 3.63
N SER A 167 -2.96 0.18 4.47
CA SER A 167 -1.94 0.26 5.52
C SER A 167 -0.54 0.54 4.94
N GLY A 168 -0.15 -0.17 3.88
CA GLY A 168 1.11 0.08 3.17
C GLY A 168 1.20 1.47 2.55
N ALA A 169 0.09 2.00 2.01
CA ALA A 169 0.03 3.36 1.49
C ALA A 169 0.18 4.41 2.60
N SER A 170 -0.48 4.23 3.74
CA SER A 170 -0.34 5.08 4.92
C SER A 170 1.09 5.06 5.46
N GLY A 171 1.73 3.89 5.52
CA GLY A 171 3.14 3.77 5.89
C GLY A 171 4.07 4.56 4.96
N LYS A 172 3.87 4.45 3.64
CA LYS A 172 4.63 5.24 2.65
C LYS A 172 4.42 6.75 2.81
N ALA A 173 3.18 7.18 3.04
CA ALA A 173 2.88 8.59 3.30
C ALA A 173 3.60 9.09 4.57
N GLY A 174 3.66 8.27 5.62
CA GLY A 174 4.42 8.57 6.84
C GLY A 174 5.92 8.76 6.58
N VAL A 175 6.54 7.89 5.78
CA VAL A 175 7.96 8.01 5.39
C VAL A 175 8.21 9.29 4.61
N ILE A 176 7.34 9.64 3.66
CA ILE A 176 7.45 10.88 2.89
C ILE A 176 7.32 12.09 3.82
N LEU A 177 6.33 12.09 4.71
CA LEU A 177 6.13 13.18 5.68
C LEU A 177 7.36 13.36 6.58
N GLN A 178 7.97 12.26 7.04
CA GLN A 178 9.19 12.33 7.83
C GLN A 178 10.36 12.91 7.03
N ALA A 179 10.55 12.47 5.79
CA ALA A 179 11.60 13.01 4.92
C ALA A 179 11.40 14.50 4.64
N THR A 180 10.16 14.94 4.38
CA THR A 180 9.82 16.35 4.19
C THR A 180 10.09 17.18 5.45
N ARG A 181 9.74 16.67 6.64
CA ARG A 181 10.05 17.35 7.91
C ARG A 181 11.56 17.47 8.13
N SER A 182 12.33 16.42 7.87
CA SER A 182 13.79 16.47 7.96
C SER A 182 14.40 17.49 6.99
N ALA A 183 13.91 17.55 5.74
CA ALA A 183 14.35 18.56 4.78
C ALA A 183 13.97 19.99 5.22
N ALA A 184 12.77 20.20 5.75
CA ALA A 184 12.35 21.49 6.29
C ALA A 184 13.25 21.95 7.46
N THR A 185 13.58 21.04 8.38
CA THR A 185 14.52 21.32 9.47
C THR A 185 15.92 21.67 8.94
N ALA A 186 16.43 20.92 7.97
CA ALA A 186 17.74 21.20 7.37
C ALA A 186 17.76 22.57 6.67
N ASN A 187 16.69 22.92 5.94
CA ASN A 187 16.55 24.23 5.30
C ASN A 187 16.49 25.36 6.32
N ALA A 188 15.74 25.21 7.42
CA ALA A 188 15.70 26.19 8.49
C ALA A 188 17.08 26.42 9.12
N GLN A 189 17.82 25.34 9.42
CA GLN A 189 19.20 25.44 9.91
C GLN A 189 20.13 26.11 8.90
N GLY A 190 20.00 25.79 7.60
CA GLY A 190 20.75 26.44 6.53
C GLY A 190 20.48 27.94 6.46
N SER A 191 19.21 28.35 6.56
CA SER A 191 18.81 29.77 6.60
C SER A 191 19.42 30.48 7.81
N THR A 192 19.36 29.88 8.99
CA THR A 192 19.98 30.46 10.21
C THR A 192 21.49 30.61 10.06
N ARG A 193 22.18 29.59 9.51
CA ARG A 193 23.63 29.67 9.25
C ARG A 193 23.97 30.77 8.25
N ALA A 194 23.22 30.89 7.16
CA ALA A 194 23.43 31.95 6.18
C ALA A 194 23.25 33.34 6.81
N GLN A 195 22.25 33.51 7.68
CA GLN A 195 22.03 34.77 8.39
C GLN A 195 23.14 35.07 9.42
N SER A 196 23.62 34.07 10.17
CA SER A 196 24.77 34.22 11.07
C SER A 196 26.01 34.64 10.28
N ASN A 197 26.34 33.93 9.21
CA ASN A 197 27.51 34.24 8.38
C ASN A 197 27.43 35.66 7.80
N ALA A 198 26.25 36.10 7.34
CA ALA A 198 26.05 37.47 6.87
C ALA A 198 26.24 38.49 7.99
N SER A 199 25.71 38.22 9.19
CA SER A 199 25.90 39.08 10.37
C SER A 199 27.37 39.17 10.78
N ASP A 200 28.10 38.05 10.74
CA ASP A 200 29.52 37.98 11.07
C ASP A 200 30.37 38.75 10.06
N LEU A 201 30.06 38.66 8.77
CA LEU A 201 30.71 39.45 7.71
C LEU A 201 30.47 40.95 7.90
N VAL A 202 29.22 41.38 8.14
CA VAL A 202 28.89 42.80 8.41
C VAL A 202 29.58 43.29 9.68
N SER A 203 29.61 42.46 10.73
CA SER A 203 30.26 42.78 12.00
C SER A 203 31.78 42.79 11.91
N ALA A 204 32.39 42.08 10.96
CA ALA A 204 33.83 42.14 10.70
C ALA A 204 34.21 43.44 9.98
N ASP A 205 33.35 43.96 9.10
CA ASP A 205 33.59 45.22 8.39
C ASP A 205 33.29 46.46 9.24
N MET A 206 32.32 46.40 10.17
CA MET A 206 31.96 47.52 11.07
C MET A 206 33.15 48.10 11.87
N PRO A 207 34.04 47.29 12.48
CA PRO A 207 35.26 47.75 13.15
C PRO A 207 36.15 48.60 12.24
N LYS A 208 36.34 48.18 10.98
CA LYS A 208 37.15 48.93 10.01
C LYS A 208 36.52 50.28 9.68
N VAL A 209 35.20 50.31 9.46
CA VAL A 209 34.45 51.56 9.23
C VAL A 209 34.54 52.48 10.45
N LEU A 210 34.48 51.93 11.67
CA LEU A 210 34.62 52.69 12.91
C LEU A 210 36.02 53.29 13.05
N THR A 211 37.08 52.53 12.73
CA THR A 211 38.46 53.02 12.72
C THR A 211 38.64 54.15 11.71
N GLU A 212 38.18 53.97 10.47
CA GLU A 212 38.25 55.04 9.45
C GLU A 212 37.50 56.31 9.88
N LEU A 213 36.35 56.17 10.53
CA LEU A 213 35.59 57.31 11.05
C LEU A 213 36.37 58.04 12.16
N GLN A 214 36.97 57.29 13.10
CA GLN A 214 37.79 57.86 14.17
C GLN A 214 39.00 58.62 13.61
N ASP A 215 39.70 58.07 12.62
CA ASP A 215 40.84 58.73 11.98
C ASP A 215 40.43 60.04 11.30
N ARG A 216 39.29 60.04 10.59
CA ARG A 216 38.75 61.25 9.95
C ARG A 216 38.34 62.29 11.00
N SER A 217 37.68 61.87 12.09
CA SER A 217 37.31 62.78 13.18
C SER A 217 38.53 63.37 13.89
N ALA A 218 39.57 62.56 14.14
CA ALA A 218 40.83 63.03 14.73
C ALA A 218 41.54 64.02 13.81
N THR A 219 41.60 63.73 12.50
CA THR A 219 42.17 64.62 11.49
C THR A 219 41.40 65.94 11.41
N LEU A 220 40.06 65.89 11.43
CA LEU A 220 39.23 67.09 11.44
C LEU A 220 39.46 67.94 12.69
N GLN A 221 39.53 67.33 13.87
CA GLN A 221 39.85 68.05 15.11
C GLN A 221 41.25 68.69 15.07
N ALA A 222 42.25 67.97 14.52
CA ALA A 222 43.59 68.51 14.33
C ALA A 222 43.59 69.70 13.37
N ALA A 223 42.86 69.61 12.25
CA ALA A 223 42.68 70.71 11.31
C ALA A 223 41.98 71.92 11.96
N MET A 224 40.93 71.70 12.77
CA MET A 224 40.26 72.77 13.52
C MET A 224 41.18 73.44 14.56
N LYS A 225 42.02 72.67 15.25
CA LYS A 225 43.03 73.22 16.18
C LYS A 225 44.11 74.00 15.43
N ALA A 226 44.63 73.47 14.33
CA ALA A 226 45.60 74.16 13.49
C ALA A 226 45.03 75.47 12.93
N PHE A 227 43.77 75.46 12.48
CA PHE A 227 43.05 76.66 12.06
C PHE A 227 42.90 77.68 13.20
N SER A 228 42.51 77.23 14.40
CA SER A 228 42.43 78.09 15.59
C SER A 228 43.77 78.73 15.94
N VAL A 229 44.86 77.96 16.00
CA VAL A 229 46.21 78.47 16.28
C VAL A 229 46.68 79.44 15.20
N ALA A 230 46.47 79.13 13.92
CA ALA A 230 46.79 80.04 12.82
C ALA A 230 45.99 81.35 12.89
N SER A 231 44.70 81.27 13.23
CA SER A 231 43.86 82.46 13.43
C SER A 231 44.30 83.32 14.63
N GLN A 232 44.82 82.71 15.71
CA GLN A 232 45.41 83.43 16.84
C GLN A 232 46.76 84.08 16.51
N LEU A 233 47.61 83.41 15.71
CA LEU A 233 48.88 83.98 15.21
C LEU A 233 48.69 85.17 14.26
N SER A 234 47.59 85.20 13.50
CA SER A 234 47.23 86.36 12.68
C SER A 234 46.87 87.60 13.51
N LEU A 235 46.43 87.42 14.76
CA LEU A 235 46.02 88.53 15.63
C LEU A 235 47.21 89.19 16.35
N PHE A 236 48.34 88.48 16.52
CA PHE A 236 49.58 89.02 17.06
C PHE A 236 50.57 89.52 16.00
N LYS A 237 50.24 89.40 14.71
CA LYS A 237 51.03 89.98 13.60
C LYS A 237 50.51 91.33 13.09
N TYR A 238 49.54 91.92 13.78
CA TYR A 238 48.95 93.22 13.45
C TYR A 238 49.13 94.29 14.55
N LEU A 239 49.88 93.97 15.61
CA LEU A 239 50.40 94.92 16.59
C LEU A 239 51.93 94.95 16.45
#